data_AF-A0A3D8PEF3-F1
#
_entry.id   AF-A0A3D8PEF3-F1
#
_cell.length_a   1.000
_cell.length_b   1.000
_cell.length_c   1.000
_cell.angle_alpha   90.00
_cell.angle_beta   90.00
_cell.angle_gamma   90.00
#
_symmetry.space_group_name_H-M   'P 1'
#
loop_
_entity.id
_entity.type
_entity.pdbx_description
1 polymer ?
#
loop_
_entity_poly.entity_id
_entity_poly.type
_entity_poly.pdbx_seq_one_letter_code
_entity_poly.pdbx_strand_id
1 'polypeptide(L)'
;MHSSRGLQFFNSETYEPDARLQLEGDPLGDPAAISIAVDAQIADGQTGVDQQTLWGNSQPPARLMYRSGNGGHLLLQWGGNVPPYIMTLPLPAGHAGRIRALMTISSTTVTLRVHDAVPVSMAYPGPVSLPLFYLASSSNSQITLRGYIRRFGIWKSSLTASEIETVMRWIS
;
A
#
# COMPACT_ATOMS: atom_id res chain seq x y z
N MET A 1 0.64 -21.81 -3.52
CA MET A 1 1.98 -22.30 -3.12
C MET A 1 2.56 -21.27 -2.14
N HIS A 2 2.74 -21.60 -0.86
CA HIS A 2 3.37 -20.68 0.11
C HIS A 2 4.88 -20.76 -0.08
N SER A 3 5.47 -19.74 -0.70
CA SER A 3 6.91 -19.53 -0.61
C SER A 3 7.21 -18.75 0.66
N SER A 4 8.45 -18.79 1.16
CA SER A 4 8.93 -17.89 2.22
C SER A 4 8.79 -16.39 1.88
N ARG A 5 8.33 -16.07 0.66
CA ARG A 5 8.11 -14.73 0.14
C ARG A 5 6.69 -14.21 0.37
N GLY A 6 5.75 -15.00 0.91
CA GLY A 6 4.37 -14.57 1.21
C GLY A 6 3.33 -15.08 0.21
N LEU A 7 2.16 -14.43 0.18
CA LEU A 7 1.11 -14.69 -0.79
C LEU A 7 1.52 -14.12 -2.15
N GLN A 8 1.47 -14.94 -3.20
CA GLN A 8 1.80 -14.57 -4.57
C GLN A 8 0.59 -13.97 -5.30
N PHE A 9 0.77 -12.84 -5.99
CA PHE A 9 -0.30 -12.13 -6.71
C PHE A 9 -0.12 -12.09 -8.23
N PHE A 10 0.81 -12.89 -8.75
CA PHE A 10 1.20 -12.92 -10.16
C PHE A 10 1.41 -14.36 -10.63
N ASN A 11 1.38 -14.58 -11.94
CA ASN A 11 1.76 -15.83 -12.55
C ASN A 11 3.29 -15.93 -12.59
N SER A 12 3.88 -16.93 -11.92
CA SER A 12 5.34 -17.08 -11.79
C SER A 12 6.05 -17.49 -13.07
N GLU A 13 5.33 -17.93 -14.09
CA GLU A 13 5.88 -18.29 -15.41
C GLU A 13 5.93 -17.08 -16.34
N THR A 14 4.91 -16.24 -16.32
CA THR A 14 4.77 -15.09 -17.24
C THR A 14 5.08 -13.74 -16.60
N TYR A 15 5.15 -13.68 -15.27
CA TYR A 15 5.22 -12.46 -14.47
C TYR A 15 4.00 -11.52 -14.57
N GLU A 16 2.92 -11.95 -15.22
CA GLU A 16 1.70 -11.14 -15.31
C GLU A 16 0.91 -11.15 -13.99
N PRO A 17 0.30 -10.02 -13.59
CA PRO A 17 -0.58 -9.98 -12.42
C PRO A 17 -1.76 -10.94 -12.60
N ASP A 18 -2.09 -11.71 -11.56
CA ASP A 18 -3.01 -12.86 -11.69
C ASP A 18 -4.00 -13.01 -10.52
N ALA A 19 -3.74 -12.34 -9.39
CA ALA A 19 -4.62 -12.45 -8.23
C ALA A 19 -4.78 -11.15 -7.46
N ARG A 20 -5.86 -11.08 -6.67
CA ARG A 20 -6.12 -10.05 -5.66
C ARG A 20 -6.83 -10.66 -4.46
N LEU A 21 -6.78 -9.96 -3.33
CA LEU A 21 -7.71 -10.21 -2.22
C LEU A 21 -8.64 -9.01 -2.10
N GLN A 22 -9.89 -9.27 -1.74
CA GLN A 22 -10.91 -8.25 -1.63
C GLN A 22 -11.69 -8.42 -0.33
N LEU A 23 -11.94 -7.31 0.36
CA LEU A 23 -12.88 -7.21 1.44
C LEU A 23 -14.09 -6.42 0.93
N GLU A 24 -15.26 -7.05 0.96
CA GLU A 24 -16.55 -6.50 0.51
C GLU A 24 -17.51 -6.34 1.70
N GLY A 25 -18.57 -5.53 1.50
CA GLY A 25 -19.66 -5.39 2.46
C GLY A 25 -19.32 -4.54 3.67
N ASP A 26 -19.16 -3.23 3.45
CA ASP A 26 -18.72 -2.21 4.44
C ASP A 26 -17.81 -2.75 5.55
N PRO A 27 -16.75 -3.50 5.20
CA PRO A 27 -16.00 -4.30 6.17
C PRO A 27 -15.25 -3.41 7.16
N LEU A 28 -14.98 -2.17 6.76
CA LEU A 28 -14.24 -1.20 7.54
C LEU A 28 -15.15 -0.09 8.10
N GLY A 29 -16.39 0.08 7.63
CA GLY A 29 -17.24 1.20 8.05
C GLY A 29 -16.69 2.55 7.59
N ASP A 30 -17.13 3.60 8.29
CA ASP A 30 -16.59 4.95 8.20
C ASP A 30 -15.77 5.30 9.47
N PRO A 31 -14.57 4.75 9.65
CA PRO A 31 -13.79 5.01 10.84
C PRO A 31 -13.24 6.45 10.83
N ALA A 32 -13.18 7.07 12.02
CA ALA A 32 -12.55 8.38 12.18
C ALA A 32 -11.04 8.36 11.88
N ALA A 33 -10.42 7.18 11.94
CA ALA A 33 -9.02 6.93 11.61
C ALA A 33 -8.81 5.48 11.17
N ILE A 34 -7.84 5.25 10.28
CA ILE A 34 -7.39 3.92 9.88
C ILE A 34 -5.88 3.86 9.78
N SER A 35 -5.30 2.72 10.14
CA SER A 35 -3.89 2.42 9.89
C SER A 35 -3.79 1.17 9.03
N ILE A 36 -2.94 1.19 8.01
CA ILE A 36 -2.77 0.11 7.03
C ILE A 36 -1.28 -0.17 6.88
N ALA A 37 -0.86 -1.40 7.17
CA ALA A 37 0.52 -1.84 7.06
C ALA A 37 0.68 -2.92 5.99
N VAL A 38 1.79 -2.89 5.26
CA VAL A 38 2.13 -3.87 4.23
C VAL A 38 3.64 -4.16 4.19
N ASP A 39 4.01 -5.44 4.19
CA ASP A 39 5.33 -5.94 3.74
C ASP A 39 5.11 -6.65 2.40
N ALA A 40 5.57 -6.01 1.33
CA ALA A 40 5.50 -6.51 -0.02
C ALA A 40 6.89 -6.73 -0.62
N GLN A 41 6.94 -7.62 -1.61
CA GLN A 41 8.12 -7.90 -2.42
C GLN A 41 7.73 -7.88 -3.88
N ILE A 42 8.22 -6.90 -4.63
CA ILE A 42 8.20 -6.96 -6.09
C ILE A 42 9.09 -8.13 -6.52
N ALA A 43 8.59 -8.96 -7.45
CA ALA A 43 9.31 -10.13 -7.91
C ALA A 43 10.65 -9.74 -8.58
N ASP A 44 11.62 -10.65 -8.52
CA ASP A 44 12.93 -10.46 -9.11
C ASP A 44 12.80 -10.12 -10.61
N GLY A 45 13.50 -9.09 -11.08
CA GLY A 45 13.38 -8.59 -12.46
C GLY A 45 12.14 -7.75 -12.75
N GLN A 46 11.17 -7.64 -11.84
CA GLN A 46 9.94 -6.84 -12.03
C GLN A 46 10.00 -5.46 -11.37
N THR A 47 11.11 -5.08 -10.74
CA THR A 47 11.29 -3.75 -10.13
C THR A 47 11.27 -2.62 -11.16
N GLY A 48 11.57 -2.91 -12.43
CA GLY A 48 11.47 -1.92 -13.51
C GLY A 48 10.03 -1.59 -13.92
N VAL A 49 9.05 -2.44 -13.58
CA VAL A 49 7.64 -2.27 -13.99
C VAL A 49 6.95 -1.22 -13.14
N ASP A 50 6.35 -0.23 -13.79
CA ASP A 50 5.63 0.87 -13.13
C ASP A 50 4.20 0.46 -12.71
N GLN A 51 3.58 1.27 -11.84
CA GLN A 51 2.16 1.19 -11.47
C GLN A 51 1.68 -0.12 -10.81
N GLN A 52 2.51 -0.70 -9.94
CA GLN A 52 2.15 -1.93 -9.20
C GLN A 52 1.43 -1.58 -7.89
N THR A 53 0.15 -1.90 -7.78
CA THR A 53 -0.69 -1.53 -6.63
C THR A 53 -0.50 -2.51 -5.48
N LEU A 54 -0.19 -2.01 -4.28
CA LEU A 54 -0.06 -2.84 -3.07
C LEU A 54 -1.43 -3.04 -2.41
N TRP A 55 -2.19 -1.96 -2.31
CA TRP A 55 -3.60 -1.99 -1.91
C TRP A 55 -4.36 -0.81 -2.51
N GLY A 56 -5.67 -0.91 -2.56
CA GLY A 56 -6.54 0.18 -2.96
C GLY A 56 -7.99 0.05 -2.51
N ASN A 57 -8.77 1.07 -2.87
CA ASN A 57 -10.21 1.22 -2.73
C ASN A 57 -10.72 1.90 -4.01
N SER A 58 -11.88 1.47 -4.48
CA SER A 58 -12.47 1.99 -5.71
C SER A 58 -13.38 3.21 -5.49
N GLN A 59 -13.85 3.46 -4.26
CA GLN A 59 -14.80 4.55 -4.01
C GLN A 59 -14.70 5.12 -2.58
N PRO A 60 -14.21 6.36 -2.40
CA PRO A 60 -13.46 7.15 -3.39
C PRO A 60 -12.15 6.43 -3.78
N PRO A 61 -11.64 6.62 -5.01
CA PRO A 61 -10.40 5.97 -5.43
C PRO A 61 -9.26 6.29 -4.48
N ALA A 62 -8.74 5.30 -3.77
CA ALA A 62 -7.56 5.45 -2.92
C ALA A 62 -6.63 4.28 -3.14
N ARG A 63 -5.31 4.49 -3.16
CA ARG A 63 -4.35 3.39 -3.35
C ARG A 63 -2.98 3.73 -2.85
N LEU A 64 -2.24 2.70 -2.47
CA LEU A 64 -0.79 2.73 -2.34
C LEU A 64 -0.18 1.95 -3.50
N MET A 65 0.63 2.62 -4.29
CA MET A 65 1.16 2.12 -5.55
C MET A 65 2.67 2.28 -5.58
N TYR A 66 3.38 1.21 -5.92
CA TYR A 66 4.76 1.26 -6.32
C TYR A 66 4.89 1.90 -7.70
N ARG A 67 5.77 2.90 -7.79
CA ARG A 67 6.12 3.56 -9.04
C ARG A 67 7.59 3.36 -9.36
N SER A 68 7.87 3.10 -10.63
CA SER A 68 9.20 2.95 -11.21
C SER A 68 9.35 3.94 -12.37
N GLY A 69 10.35 4.82 -12.32
CA GLY A 69 10.60 5.79 -13.40
C GLY A 69 11.84 6.67 -13.19
N ASN A 70 12.40 7.20 -14.29
CA ASN A 70 13.47 8.23 -14.38
C ASN A 70 14.44 8.32 -13.18
N GLY A 71 15.14 7.22 -12.88
CA GLY A 71 16.25 7.19 -11.93
C GLY A 71 15.90 6.85 -10.48
N GLY A 72 14.66 6.44 -10.18
CA GLY A 72 14.30 5.99 -8.84
C GLY A 72 12.98 5.25 -8.72
N HIS A 73 12.66 4.88 -7.49
CA HIS A 73 11.42 4.20 -7.13
C HIS A 73 10.74 4.97 -6.01
N LEU A 74 9.42 5.02 -6.01
CA LEU A 74 8.65 5.70 -4.96
C LEU A 74 7.36 4.95 -4.66
N LEU A 75 6.83 5.19 -3.47
CA LEU A 75 5.43 4.91 -3.18
C LEU A 75 4.60 6.14 -3.46
N LEU A 76 3.55 5.93 -4.23
CA LEU A 76 2.52 6.91 -4.51
C LEU A 76 1.26 6.50 -3.75
N GLN A 77 0.87 7.33 -2.80
CA GLN A 77 -0.48 7.30 -2.27
C GLN A 77 -1.33 8.29 -3.08
N TRP A 78 -2.47 7.82 -3.56
CA TRP A 78 -3.48 8.65 -4.22
C TRP A 78 -4.79 8.53 -3.46
N GLY A 79 -5.51 9.64 -3.24
CA GLY A 79 -6.87 9.65 -2.71
C GLY A 79 -7.79 10.64 -3.43
N GLY A 80 -8.83 10.18 -4.10
CA GLY A 80 -9.89 11.02 -4.68
C GLY A 80 -9.60 11.64 -6.06
N ASN A 81 -10.68 12.04 -6.74
CA ASN A 81 -10.71 12.53 -8.13
C ASN A 81 -10.18 13.97 -8.33
N VAL A 82 -9.64 14.63 -7.30
CA VAL A 82 -9.22 16.03 -7.39
C VAL A 82 -7.82 16.19 -6.76
N PRO A 83 -6.79 16.60 -7.51
CA PRO A 83 -5.53 17.08 -6.94
C PRO A 83 -5.82 18.14 -5.86
N PRO A 84 -5.17 18.09 -4.69
CA PRO A 84 -3.75 17.76 -4.53
C PRO A 84 -3.43 16.48 -3.72
N TYR A 85 -4.35 15.52 -3.58
CA TYR A 85 -4.13 14.33 -2.72
C TYR A 85 -3.22 13.25 -3.33
N ILE A 86 -2.04 13.66 -3.79
CA ILE A 86 -0.96 12.78 -4.21
C ILE A 86 0.18 12.97 -3.22
N MET A 87 0.48 11.92 -2.46
CA MET A 87 1.65 11.85 -1.61
C MET A 87 2.64 10.89 -2.25
N THR A 88 3.86 11.37 -2.46
CA THR A 88 4.98 10.55 -2.92
C THR A 88 6.00 10.39 -1.81
N LEU A 89 6.57 9.20 -1.70
CA LEU A 89 7.65 8.90 -0.78
C LEU A 89 8.72 8.08 -1.51
N PRO A 90 9.92 8.63 -1.75
CA PRO A 90 11.02 7.93 -2.41
C PRO A 90 11.43 6.67 -1.63
N LEU A 91 11.52 5.53 -2.31
CA LEU A 91 12.05 4.32 -1.70
C LEU A 91 13.57 4.44 -1.51
N PRO A 92 14.14 3.89 -0.42
CA PRO A 92 15.57 3.89 -0.19
C PRO A 92 16.35 3.23 -1.34
N ALA A 93 17.56 3.73 -1.61
CA ALA A 93 18.48 3.07 -2.53
C ALA A 93 18.74 1.62 -2.08
N GLY A 94 18.76 0.68 -3.04
CA GLY A 94 19.00 -0.73 -2.73
C GLY A 94 17.81 -1.47 -2.10
N HIS A 95 16.60 -0.92 -2.13
CA HIS A 95 15.41 -1.60 -1.59
C HIS A 95 15.10 -2.97 -2.22
N ALA A 96 15.69 -3.30 -3.38
CA ALA A 96 15.61 -4.61 -4.05
C ALA A 96 14.15 -5.13 -4.21
N GLY A 97 13.21 -4.23 -4.47
CA GLY A 97 11.79 -4.56 -4.59
C GLY A 97 11.06 -4.81 -3.27
N ARG A 98 11.74 -4.80 -2.12
CA ARG A 98 11.11 -4.93 -0.81
C ARG A 98 10.50 -3.59 -0.38
N ILE A 99 9.25 -3.63 0.05
CA ILE A 99 8.48 -2.45 0.43
C ILE A 99 7.83 -2.76 1.78
N ARG A 100 8.20 -1.97 2.79
CA ARG A 100 7.72 -2.12 4.17
C ARG A 100 7.12 -0.79 4.59
N ALA A 101 5.81 -0.68 4.46
CA ALA A 101 5.11 0.59 4.57
C ALA A 101 3.98 0.53 5.60
N LEU A 102 3.83 1.63 6.33
CA LEU A 102 2.70 1.89 7.22
C LEU A 102 2.09 3.24 6.83
N MET A 103 0.81 3.22 6.48
CA MET A 103 0.01 4.42 6.28
C MET A 103 -0.93 4.59 7.47
N THR A 104 -0.94 5.77 8.07
CA THR A 104 -1.90 6.16 9.11
C THR A 104 -2.74 7.32 8.58
N ILE A 105 -4.05 7.16 8.55
CA ILE A 105 -5.01 8.19 8.15
C ILE A 105 -5.85 8.55 9.37
N SER A 106 -5.99 9.84 9.60
CA SER A 106 -6.92 10.45 10.54
C SER A 106 -7.82 11.44 9.79
N SER A 107 -8.82 12.01 10.46
CA SER A 107 -9.75 12.98 9.88
C SER A 107 -9.11 14.25 9.30
N THR A 108 -7.84 14.52 9.62
CA THR A 108 -7.11 15.73 9.18
C THR A 108 -5.79 15.45 8.51
N THR A 109 -5.20 14.25 8.66
CA THR A 109 -3.83 13.97 8.21
C THR A 109 -3.68 12.53 7.75
N VAL A 110 -2.99 12.35 6.63
CA VAL A 110 -2.38 11.08 6.23
C VAL A 110 -0.89 11.16 6.48
N THR A 111 -0.29 10.11 7.05
CA THR A 111 1.15 9.93 7.14
C THR A 111 1.55 8.60 6.53
N LEU A 112 2.52 8.61 5.63
CA LEU A 112 3.16 7.41 5.08
C LEU A 112 4.57 7.26 5.68
N ARG A 113 4.83 6.08 6.21
CA ARG A 113 6.14 5.65 6.72
C ARG A 113 6.61 4.48 5.88
N VAL A 114 7.87 4.53 5.45
CA VAL A 114 8.56 3.39 4.82
C VAL A 114 9.82 3.13 5.61
N HIS A 115 10.14 1.85 5.81
CA HIS A 115 11.35 1.45 6.50
C HIS A 115 12.58 2.08 5.83
N ASP A 116 13.49 2.62 6.64
CA ASP A 116 14.73 3.30 6.19
C ASP A 116 14.51 4.59 5.36
N ALA A 117 13.29 5.15 5.38
CA ALA A 117 12.96 6.42 4.73
C ALA A 117 12.36 7.43 5.73
N VAL A 118 12.50 8.72 5.41
CA VAL A 118 11.87 9.80 6.18
C VAL A 118 10.36 9.79 5.92
N PRO A 119 9.50 9.78 6.97
CA PRO A 119 8.05 9.83 6.80
C PRO A 119 7.58 11.09 6.10
N VAL A 120 6.49 10.97 5.34
CA VAL A 120 5.81 12.11 4.69
C VAL A 120 4.38 12.20 5.23
N SER A 121 3.92 13.42 5.48
CA SER A 121 2.56 13.70 5.93
C SER A 121 1.90 14.73 5.02
N MET A 122 0.58 14.64 4.88
CA MET A 122 -0.22 15.65 4.20
C MET A 122 -1.59 15.82 4.85
N ALA A 123 -2.21 16.97 4.61
CA ALA A 123 -3.58 17.21 5.01
C ALA A 123 -4.54 16.24 4.29
N TYR A 124 -5.51 15.72 5.04
CA TYR A 124 -6.56 14.84 4.53
C TYR A 124 -7.93 15.43 4.88
N PRO A 125 -8.79 15.74 3.91
CA PRO A 125 -10.06 16.39 4.17
C PRO A 125 -11.15 15.34 4.47
N GLY A 126 -11.43 15.15 5.75
CA GLY A 126 -12.64 14.46 6.18
C GLY A 126 -12.47 12.99 6.52
N PRO A 127 -13.58 12.28 6.74
CA PRO A 127 -13.55 10.91 7.25
C PRO A 127 -12.91 9.94 6.27
N VAL A 128 -12.35 8.86 6.82
CA VAL A 128 -11.87 7.75 6.02
C VAL A 128 -13.07 6.93 5.58
N SER A 129 -13.20 6.68 4.27
CA SER A 129 -14.19 5.74 3.74
C SER A 129 -13.50 4.76 2.80
N LEU A 130 -13.56 3.48 3.16
CA LEU A 130 -12.96 2.35 2.42
C LEU A 130 -13.99 1.21 2.30
N PRO A 131 -15.14 1.45 1.65
CA PRO A 131 -16.24 0.48 1.55
C PRO A 131 -15.85 -0.76 0.73
N LEU A 132 -14.83 -0.63 -0.12
CA LEU A 132 -14.21 -1.72 -0.87
C LEU A 132 -12.71 -1.67 -0.64
N PHE A 133 -12.13 -2.76 -0.16
CA PHE A 133 -10.69 -2.81 0.05
C PHE A 133 -10.10 -3.94 -0.79
N TYR A 134 -9.03 -3.63 -1.49
CA TYR A 134 -8.31 -4.55 -2.36
C TYR A 134 -6.85 -4.64 -1.94
N LEU A 135 -6.30 -5.84 -1.89
CA LEU A 135 -4.86 -6.08 -1.92
C LEU A 135 -4.42 -6.43 -3.34
N ALA A 136 -3.23 -5.98 -3.72
CA ALA A 136 -2.62 -6.19 -5.03
C ALA A 136 -3.37 -5.56 -6.23
N SER A 137 -4.36 -4.71 -5.95
CA SER A 137 -5.24 -4.09 -6.95
C SER A 137 -5.79 -2.77 -6.45
N SER A 138 -6.20 -1.88 -7.37
CA SER A 138 -6.98 -0.66 -7.05
C SER A 138 -8.47 -0.79 -7.34
N SER A 139 -8.91 -1.85 -8.00
CA SER A 139 -10.31 -2.10 -8.33
C SER A 139 -10.57 -3.57 -8.71
N ASN A 140 -11.79 -3.89 -9.14
CA ASN A 140 -12.11 -5.21 -9.68
C ASN A 140 -11.42 -5.56 -11.01
N SER A 141 -10.95 -4.55 -11.76
CA SER A 141 -10.38 -4.73 -13.10
C SER A 141 -8.91 -4.33 -13.22
N GLN A 142 -8.30 -3.82 -12.14
CA GLN A 142 -6.93 -3.28 -12.15
C GLN A 142 -5.99 -4.07 -11.24
N ILE A 143 -5.82 -5.36 -11.53
CA ILE A 143 -4.81 -6.20 -10.87
C ILE A 143 -3.45 -5.86 -11.47
N THR A 144 -2.50 -5.37 -10.66
CA THR A 144 -1.22 -4.88 -11.19
C THR A 144 0.03 -5.36 -10.45
N LEU A 145 -0.10 -5.99 -9.28
CA LEU A 145 1.07 -6.40 -8.51
C LEU A 145 1.77 -7.61 -9.15
N ARG A 146 3.05 -7.45 -9.50
CA ARG A 146 3.94 -8.53 -9.93
C ARG A 146 4.85 -8.93 -8.77
N GLY A 147 4.24 -9.50 -7.73
CA GLY A 147 4.97 -9.74 -6.49
C GLY A 147 4.19 -10.47 -5.40
N TYR A 148 4.73 -10.38 -4.20
CA TYR A 148 4.24 -11.05 -3.02
C TYR A 148 3.84 -10.05 -1.93
N ILE A 149 2.87 -10.43 -1.09
CA ILE A 149 2.59 -9.75 0.19
C ILE A 149 2.81 -10.76 1.32
N ARG A 150 3.74 -10.44 2.23
CA ARG A 150 4.13 -11.28 3.37
C ARG A 150 3.30 -11.01 4.60
N ARG A 151 3.15 -9.72 4.93
CA ARG A 151 2.43 -9.25 6.12
C ARG A 151 1.50 -8.13 5.70
N PHE A 152 0.29 -8.17 6.23
CA PHE A 152 -0.73 -7.19 5.98
C PHE A 152 -1.60 -7.00 7.22
N GLY A 153 -1.91 -5.76 7.56
CA GLY A 153 -2.75 -5.43 8.71
C GLY A 153 -3.54 -4.15 8.51
N ILE A 154 -4.76 -4.12 9.06
CA ILE A 154 -5.64 -2.97 9.09
C ILE A 154 -6.10 -2.75 10.53
N TRP A 155 -6.05 -1.51 11.01
CA TRP A 155 -6.57 -1.10 12.32
C TRP A 155 -7.53 0.06 12.13
N LYS A 156 -8.75 -0.03 12.68
CA LYS A 156 -9.76 1.05 12.67
C LYS A 156 -9.49 2.10 13.76
N SER A 157 -8.23 2.50 13.89
CA SER A 157 -7.77 3.47 14.87
C SER A 157 -6.52 4.21 14.40
N SER A 158 -6.27 5.37 15.02
CA SER A 158 -4.96 6.01 15.01
C SER A 158 -4.04 5.24 15.96
N LEU A 159 -2.96 4.68 15.43
CA LEU A 159 -1.93 4.05 16.26
C LEU A 159 -1.16 5.11 17.05
N THR A 160 -0.86 4.81 18.31
CA THR A 160 0.08 5.57 19.14
C THR A 160 1.51 5.43 18.61
N ALA A 161 2.43 6.27 19.10
CA ALA A 161 3.83 6.22 18.67
C ALA A 161 4.49 4.85 18.94
N SER A 162 4.24 4.23 20.10
CA SER A 162 4.78 2.92 20.45
C SER A 162 4.18 1.79 19.62
N GLU A 163 2.89 1.87 19.29
CA GLU A 163 2.23 0.93 18.38
C GLU A 163 2.77 1.06 16.96
N ILE A 164 3.00 2.29 16.49
CA ILE A 164 3.65 2.55 15.19
C ILE A 164 5.02 1.87 15.14
N GLU A 165 5.86 2.05 16.16
CA GLU A 165 7.16 1.37 16.21
C GLU A 165 7.02 -0.15 16.21
N THR A 166 6.07 -0.68 16.97
CA THR A 166 5.80 -2.12 17.03
C THR A 166 5.39 -2.67 15.67
N VAL A 167 4.48 -1.97 14.97
CA VAL A 167 4.04 -2.34 13.62
C VAL A 167 5.18 -2.23 12.61
N MET A 168 6.00 -1.17 12.68
CA MET A 168 7.16 -1.01 11.80
C MET A 168 8.17 -2.14 11.98
N ARG A 169 8.45 -2.56 13.23
CA ARG A 169 9.27 -3.74 13.52
C ARG A 169 8.63 -5.03 13.03
N TRP A 170 7.31 -5.16 13.18
CA TRP A 170 6.58 -6.33 12.70
C TRP A 170 6.61 -6.46 11.18
N ILE A 171 6.62 -5.38 10.40
CA ILE A 171 6.78 -5.43 8.94
C ILE A 171 8.25 -5.40 8.47
N SER A 172 9.22 -5.45 9.39
CA SER A 172 10.66 -5.39 9.07
C SER A 172 11.21 -6.64 8.40
#